data_AF-A0A803T302-F1
#
_entry.id   AF-A0A803T302-F1
#
_cell.length_a   1.000
_cell.length_b   1.000
_cell.length_c   1.000
_cell.angle_alpha   90.00
_cell.angle_beta   90.00
_cell.angle_gamma   90.00
#
_symmetry.space_group_name_H-M   'P 1'
#
loop_
_entity.id
_entity.type
_entity.pdbx_description
1 polymer ?
#
loop_
_entity_poly.entity_id
_entity_poly.type
_entity_poly.pdbx_seq_one_letter_code
_entity_poly.pdbx_strand_id
1 'polypeptide(L)'
;MGMFLSAGRLNVDIIRAKQLLQTDMSQGSDPFVKIQLVHGLKLAKTKKTSCMKATIDPFYNESFSFKVPQEELENASLVFTVYGHNVKSSNDFIGRIVIGQYATGSPESKHWRRMLGSHRTAVEQWHSLRSRAECDRVSPASLEVT
;
A
#
# COMPACT_ATOMS: atom_id res chain seq x y z
N MET A 1 -6.25 -5.96 3.05
CA MET A 1 -4.84 -6.41 2.96
C MET A 1 -4.48 -7.11 4.26
N GLY A 2 -3.53 -8.04 4.22
CA GLY A 2 -2.98 -8.73 5.39
C GLY A 2 -1.53 -8.28 5.67
N MET A 3 -1.12 -8.21 6.93
CA MET A 3 0.27 -7.92 7.30
C MET A 3 0.72 -8.71 8.54
N PHE A 4 1.98 -9.17 8.54
CA PHE A 4 2.60 -9.85 9.69
C PHE A 4 4.13 -9.81 9.66
N LEU A 5 4.74 -9.99 10.84
CA LEU A 5 6.18 -10.15 10.98
C LEU A 5 6.57 -11.63 11.00
N SER A 6 7.66 -11.96 10.32
CA SER A 6 8.32 -13.27 10.42
C SER A 6 9.81 -13.15 10.11
N ALA A 7 10.67 -13.55 11.05
CA ALA A 7 12.13 -13.63 10.89
C ALA A 7 12.78 -12.36 10.28
N GLY A 8 12.56 -11.19 10.90
CA GLY A 8 13.13 -9.91 10.44
C GLY A 8 12.56 -9.42 9.10
N ARG A 9 11.37 -9.90 8.74
CA ARG A 9 10.66 -9.50 7.52
C ARG A 9 9.25 -9.03 7.86
N LEU A 10 8.88 -7.94 7.19
CA LEU A 10 7.52 -7.45 7.09
C LEU A 10 6.87 -8.06 5.86
N ASN A 11 5.87 -8.90 6.07
CA ASN A 11 5.12 -9.56 5.02
C ASN A 11 3.77 -8.86 4.82
N VAL A 12 3.39 -8.72 3.56
CA VAL A 12 2.25 -7.91 3.12
C VAL A 12 1.49 -8.70 2.06
N ASP A 13 0.23 -8.98 2.35
CA ASP A 13 -0.69 -9.67 1.44
C ASP A 13 -1.67 -8.66 0.84
N ILE A 14 -1.54 -8.40 -0.45
CA ILE A 14 -2.50 -7.63 -1.21
C ILE A 14 -3.59 -8.58 -1.68
N ILE A 15 -4.71 -8.59 -0.98
CA ILE A 15 -5.82 -9.53 -1.23
C ILE A 15 -6.71 -9.00 -2.36
N ARG A 16 -7.34 -7.83 -2.16
CA ARG A 16 -8.28 -7.23 -3.10
C ARG A 16 -8.49 -5.74 -2.85
N ALA A 17 -9.01 -5.05 -3.85
CA ALA A 17 -9.64 -3.74 -3.71
C ALA A 17 -11.09 -3.80 -4.20
N LYS A 18 -11.90 -2.81 -3.84
CA LYS A 18 -13.30 -2.72 -4.25
C LYS A 18 -13.69 -1.29 -4.55
N GLN A 19 -14.66 -1.13 -5.46
CA GLN A 19 -15.25 0.16 -5.81
C GLN A 19 -14.20 1.21 -6.16
N LEU A 20 -13.17 0.81 -6.92
CA LEU A 20 -12.16 1.74 -7.40
C LEU A 20 -12.81 2.77 -8.34
N LEU A 21 -12.42 4.04 -8.18
CA LEU A 21 -12.85 5.10 -9.07
C LEU A 21 -12.34 4.81 -10.49
N GLN A 22 -13.24 4.78 -11.47
CA GLN A 22 -12.86 4.76 -12.88
C GLN A 22 -12.43 6.15 -13.31
N THR A 23 -11.23 6.25 -13.88
CA THR A 23 -10.73 7.50 -14.46
C THR A 23 -11.20 7.66 -15.91
N ASP A 24 -11.38 6.56 -16.65
CA ASP A 24 -11.90 6.59 -18.03
C ASP A 24 -13.04 5.56 -18.26
N MET A 25 -14.20 6.07 -18.69
CA MET A 25 -15.42 5.28 -18.95
C MET A 25 -15.35 4.42 -20.24
N SER A 26 -14.34 4.64 -21.09
CA SER A 26 -14.29 4.06 -22.45
C SER A 26 -13.27 2.92 -22.62
N GLN A 27 -12.29 2.79 -21.72
CA GLN A 27 -11.40 1.63 -21.60
C GLN A 27 -11.14 1.40 -20.13
N GLY A 28 -11.62 0.28 -19.58
CA GLY A 28 -11.38 -0.05 -18.18
C GLY A 28 -9.88 -0.06 -17.90
N SER A 29 -9.42 0.79 -16.98
CA SER A 29 -8.02 0.77 -16.55
C SER A 29 -7.71 -0.56 -15.86
N ASP A 30 -6.49 -1.05 -15.99
CA ASP A 30 -6.08 -2.30 -15.35
C ASP A 30 -5.45 -1.99 -13.98
N PRO A 31 -6.19 -2.06 -12.86
CA PRO A 31 -5.64 -1.64 -11.58
C PRO A 31 -4.48 -2.51 -11.10
N PHE A 32 -3.49 -1.87 -10.49
CA PHE A 32 -2.43 -2.52 -9.74
C PHE A 32 -2.07 -1.71 -8.48
N VAL A 33 -1.45 -2.37 -7.51
CA VAL A 33 -0.97 -1.75 -6.27
C VAL A 33 0.54 -1.62 -6.31
N LYS A 34 1.05 -0.40 -6.16
CA LYS A 34 2.46 -0.12 -5.89
C LYS A 34 2.66 -0.03 -4.38
N ILE A 35 3.61 -0.80 -3.85
CA ILE A 35 3.95 -0.86 -2.42
C ILE A 35 5.38 -0.35 -2.25
N GLN A 36 5.54 0.72 -1.50
CA GLN A 36 6.82 1.41 -1.31
C GLN A 36 7.18 1.43 0.16
N LEU A 37 8.30 0.80 0.52
CA LEU A 37 8.90 0.90 1.84
C LEU A 37 9.73 2.18 1.92
N VAL A 38 9.35 3.05 2.83
CA VAL A 38 10.09 4.24 3.24
C VAL A 38 10.66 3.98 4.62
N HIS A 39 11.96 4.19 4.80
CA HIS A 39 12.64 4.07 6.09
C HIS A 39 13.39 5.38 6.37
N GLY A 40 13.11 6.03 7.50
CA GLY A 40 13.79 7.27 7.89
C GLY A 40 13.63 8.40 6.85
N LEU A 41 12.45 8.49 6.24
CA LEU A 41 12.14 9.42 5.14
C LEU A 41 12.97 9.19 3.86
N LYS A 42 13.37 7.95 3.59
CA LYS A 42 13.99 7.58 2.32
C LYS A 42 13.29 6.38 1.71
N LEU A 43 12.98 6.45 0.42
CA LEU A 43 12.49 5.29 -0.32
C LEU A 43 13.56 4.19 -0.34
N ALA A 44 13.26 3.07 0.33
CA ALA A 44 14.16 1.93 0.44
C ALA A 44 13.85 0.84 -0.59
N LYS A 45 12.57 0.54 -0.85
CA LYS A 45 12.18 -0.52 -1.79
C LYS A 45 10.79 -0.31 -2.38
N THR A 46 10.64 -0.65 -3.65
CA THR A 46 9.35 -0.68 -4.36
C THR A 46 9.03 -2.09 -4.82
N LYS A 47 7.78 -2.51 -4.66
CA LYS A 47 7.18 -3.72 -5.23
C LYS A 47 5.83 -3.35 -5.86
N LYS A 48 5.34 -4.19 -6.77
CA LYS A 48 4.05 -3.99 -7.45
C LYS A 48 3.35 -5.32 -7.60
N THR A 49 2.01 -5.30 -7.57
CA THR A 49 1.19 -6.42 -8.01
C THR A 49 1.18 -6.53 -9.52
N SER A 50 0.64 -7.64 -10.00
CA SER A 50 0.14 -7.75 -11.37
C SER A 50 -0.99 -6.74 -11.60
N CYS A 51 -1.19 -6.35 -12.86
CA CYS A 51 -2.35 -5.57 -13.28
C CYS A 51 -3.55 -6.50 -13.46
N MET A 52 -4.70 -6.11 -12.96
CA MET A 52 -5.95 -6.86 -13.10
C MET A 52 -6.79 -6.25 -14.21
N LYS A 53 -7.20 -7.04 -15.20
CA LYS A 53 -7.79 -6.49 -16.42
C LYS A 53 -9.18 -5.89 -16.20
N ALA A 54 -9.38 -4.67 -16.67
CA ALA A 54 -10.68 -4.01 -16.83
C ALA A 54 -11.67 -4.22 -15.67
N THR A 55 -11.22 -3.99 -14.42
CA THR A 55 -12.03 -4.24 -13.22
C THR A 55 -11.89 -3.11 -12.20
N ILE A 56 -12.98 -2.81 -11.49
CA ILE A 56 -12.99 -1.88 -10.35
C ILE A 56 -12.97 -2.62 -9.00
N ASP A 57 -13.05 -3.95 -9.02
CA ASP A 57 -13.01 -4.83 -7.85
C ASP A 57 -11.91 -5.90 -8.01
N PRO A 58 -10.64 -5.50 -8.18
CA PRO A 58 -9.55 -6.43 -8.44
C PRO A 58 -9.31 -7.38 -7.26
N PHE A 59 -9.13 -8.66 -7.57
CA PHE A 59 -8.67 -9.69 -6.64
C PHE A 59 -7.23 -10.08 -7.01
N TYR A 60 -6.28 -9.64 -6.17
CA TYR A 60 -4.84 -9.84 -6.41
C TYR A 60 -4.34 -11.14 -5.79
N ASN A 61 -4.58 -11.31 -4.49
CA ASN A 61 -4.06 -12.41 -3.68
C ASN A 61 -2.54 -12.62 -3.83
N GLU A 62 -1.78 -11.52 -3.78
CA GLU A 62 -0.33 -11.51 -3.95
C GLU A 62 0.39 -11.15 -2.65
N SER A 63 1.44 -11.92 -2.32
CA SER A 63 2.24 -11.75 -1.11
C SER A 63 3.61 -11.13 -1.40
N PHE A 64 4.00 -10.16 -0.57
CA PHE A 64 5.26 -9.44 -0.68
C PHE A 64 6.00 -9.45 0.64
N SER A 65 7.33 -9.65 0.58
CA SER A 65 8.20 -9.63 1.76
C SER A 65 9.25 -8.54 1.66
N PHE A 66 9.35 -7.72 2.71
CA PHE A 66 10.35 -6.67 2.88
C PHE A 66 11.28 -7.05 4.04
N LYS A 67 12.59 -6.97 3.84
CA LYS A 67 13.55 -7.13 4.93
C LYS A 67 13.53 -5.84 5.75
N VAL A 68 13.05 -5.93 6.99
CA VAL A 68 12.99 -4.81 7.94
C VAL A 68 13.38 -5.39 9.30
N PRO A 69 14.62 -5.17 9.74
CA PRO A 69 15.06 -5.54 11.08
C PRO A 69 14.14 -4.96 12.16
N GLN A 70 14.09 -5.60 13.33
CA GLN A 70 13.15 -5.22 14.38
C GLN A 70 13.38 -3.79 14.87
N GLU A 71 14.65 -3.41 14.98
CA GLU A 71 15.14 -2.08 15.33
C GLU A 71 14.78 -1.00 14.30
N GLU A 72 14.50 -1.38 13.05
CA GLU A 72 14.13 -0.45 11.98
C GLU A 72 12.60 -0.28 11.85
N LEU A 73 11.79 -1.16 12.46
CA LEU A 73 10.33 -1.15 12.32
C LEU A 73 9.69 0.15 12.81
N GLU A 74 10.24 0.77 13.86
CA GLU A 74 9.73 2.04 14.38
C GLU A 74 9.84 3.20 13.37
N ASN A 75 10.80 3.10 12.44
CA ASN A 75 11.10 4.11 11.42
C ASN A 75 10.59 3.72 10.03
N ALA A 76 9.87 2.59 9.93
CA ALA A 76 9.35 2.07 8.68
C ALA A 76 7.95 2.60 8.39
N SER A 77 7.71 2.92 7.12
CA SER A 77 6.39 3.22 6.57
C SER A 77 6.21 2.52 5.23
N LEU A 78 5.05 1.89 5.04
CA LEU A 78 4.62 1.36 3.76
C LEU A 78 3.63 2.32 3.13
N VAL A 79 3.96 2.83 1.94
CA VAL A 79 3.06 3.61 1.11
C VAL A 79 2.44 2.69 0.07
N PHE A 80 1.11 2.58 0.11
CA PHE A 80 0.33 1.82 -0.85
C PHE A 80 -0.34 2.81 -1.79
N THR A 81 -0.04 2.70 -3.08
CA THR A 81 -0.68 3.52 -4.11
C THR A 81 -1.35 2.61 -5.13
N VAL A 82 -2.64 2.80 -5.33
CA VAL A 82 -3.41 2.13 -6.38
C VAL A 82 -3.38 3.00 -7.62
N TYR A 83 -3.03 2.39 -8.74
CA TYR A 83 -3.03 3.02 -10.05
C TYR A 83 -3.91 2.24 -11.01
N GLY A 84 -4.52 2.93 -11.97
CA GLY A 84 -5.08 2.34 -13.18
C GLY A 84 -4.01 2.30 -14.26
N HIS A 85 -3.61 1.11 -14.71
CA HIS A 85 -2.65 1.00 -15.81
C HIS A 85 -3.35 1.25 -17.14
N ASN A 86 -2.77 2.15 -17.93
CA ASN A 86 -3.16 2.45 -19.29
C ASN A 86 -1.96 2.19 -20.21
N VAL A 87 -2.11 1.35 -21.23
CA VAL A 87 -1.01 0.98 -22.13
C VAL A 87 -0.52 2.15 -22.97
N LYS A 88 -1.41 3.11 -23.27
CA LYS A 88 -1.17 4.22 -24.21
C LYS A 88 -0.91 5.57 -23.54
N SER A 89 -0.98 5.65 -22.21
CA SER A 89 -0.82 6.89 -21.44
C SER A 89 -0.11 6.62 -20.11
N SER A 90 0.12 7.67 -19.32
CA SER A 90 0.58 7.51 -17.94
C SER A 90 -0.45 6.74 -17.10
N ASN A 91 0.03 6.02 -16.09
CA ASN A 91 -0.89 5.36 -15.15
C ASN A 91 -1.69 6.40 -14.36
N ASP A 92 -2.99 6.18 -14.25
CA ASP A 92 -3.89 7.04 -13.52
C ASP A 92 -3.77 6.79 -12.01
N PHE A 93 -3.65 7.85 -11.23
CA PHE A 93 -3.68 7.72 -9.78
C PHE A 93 -5.13 7.49 -9.32
N ILE A 94 -5.37 6.38 -8.63
CA ILE A 94 -6.69 6.06 -8.07
C ILE A 94 -6.73 6.46 -6.59
N GLY A 95 -5.69 6.13 -5.83
CA GLY A 95 -5.67 6.48 -4.41
C GLY A 95 -4.46 5.96 -3.66
N ARG A 96 -4.26 6.48 -2.44
CA ARG A 96 -3.11 6.18 -1.59
C ARG A 96 -3.50 6.04 -0.12
N ILE A 97 -2.70 5.28 0.61
CA ILE A 97 -2.63 5.27 2.08
C ILE A 97 -1.19 5.04 2.53
N VAL A 98 -0.87 5.39 3.78
CA VAL A 98 0.40 5.06 4.43
C VAL A 98 0.13 4.32 5.73
N ILE A 99 0.84 3.20 5.95
CA ILE A 99 0.79 2.40 7.17
C ILE A 99 2.21 2.30 7.75
N GLY A 100 2.40 2.65 9.03
CA GLY A 100 3.71 2.65 9.69
C GLY A 100 3.91 3.88 10.58
N GLN A 101 5.16 4.32 10.72
CA GLN A 101 5.56 5.51 11.48
C GLN A 101 4.74 6.75 11.08
N TYR A 102 4.62 7.00 9.78
CA TYR A 102 3.92 8.17 9.22
C TYR A 102 2.54 7.78 8.67
N ALA A 103 1.80 6.97 9.42
CA ALA A 103 0.49 6.49 8.99
C ALA A 103 -0.48 7.63 8.65
N THR A 104 -1.27 7.46 7.59
CA THR A 104 -2.20 8.52 7.13
C THR A 104 -3.38 8.76 8.08
N GLY A 105 -3.72 7.81 8.96
CA GLY A 105 -4.73 8.03 9.99
C GLY A 105 -4.90 6.87 10.96
N SER A 106 -5.89 7.00 11.84
CA SER A 106 -6.11 6.08 12.96
C SER A 106 -6.27 4.61 12.53
N PRO A 107 -7.03 4.25 11.47
CA PRO A 107 -7.13 2.86 11.04
C PRO A 107 -5.80 2.26 10.61
N GLU A 108 -4.96 3.03 9.91
CA GLU A 108 -3.62 2.63 9.46
C GLU A 108 -2.68 2.46 10.66
N SER A 109 -2.66 3.40 11.61
CA SER A 109 -1.85 3.28 12.83
C SER A 109 -2.27 2.09 13.70
N LYS A 110 -3.58 1.81 13.80
CA LYS A 110 -4.11 0.66 14.53
C LYS A 110 -3.71 -0.66 13.86
N HIS A 111 -3.78 -0.73 12.54
CA HIS A 111 -3.36 -1.91 11.79
C HIS A 111 -1.87 -2.20 12.02
N TRP A 112 -1.02 -1.17 11.91
CA TRP A 112 0.42 -1.30 12.19
C TRP A 112 0.69 -1.86 13.58
N ARG A 113 0.09 -1.27 14.64
CA ARG A 113 0.28 -1.74 16.02
C ARG A 113 -0.20 -3.17 16.25
N ARG A 114 -1.34 -3.54 15.68
CA ARG A 114 -1.85 -4.92 15.75
C ARG A 114 -0.89 -5.90 15.06
N MET A 115 -0.35 -5.50 13.91
CA MET A 115 0.63 -6.29 13.17
C MET A 115 1.93 -6.48 13.97
N LEU A 116 2.43 -5.42 14.62
CA LEU A 116 3.60 -5.51 15.51
C LEU A 116 3.37 -6.45 16.71
N GLY A 117 2.14 -6.50 17.25
CA GLY A 117 1.78 -7.41 18.34
C GLY A 117 1.49 -8.84 17.90
N SER A 118 1.31 -9.09 16.59
CA SER A 118 0.97 -10.40 16.04
C SER A 118 2.21 -11.13 15.56
N HIS A 119 2.50 -12.28 16.16
CA HIS A 119 3.62 -13.12 15.73
C HIS A 119 3.12 -14.12 14.67
N ARG A 120 3.68 -14.04 13.45
CA ARG A 120 3.48 -14.99 12.34
C ARG A 120 2.04 -15.17 11.86
N THR A 121 1.10 -14.37 12.36
CA THR A 121 -0.32 -14.43 11.97
C THR A 121 -0.69 -13.14 11.26
N ALA A 122 -1.20 -13.26 10.04
CA ALA A 122 -1.67 -12.12 9.26
C ALA A 122 -2.77 -11.37 10.01
N VAL A 123 -2.56 -10.07 10.23
CA VAL A 123 -3.62 -9.16 10.62
C VAL A 123 -4.24 -8.64 9.34
N GLU A 124 -5.52 -8.90 9.12
CA GLU A 124 -6.24 -8.39 7.97
C GLU A 124 -7.04 -7.14 8.32
N GLN A 125 -7.00 -6.16 7.41
CA GLN A 125 -7.83 -4.96 7.50
C GLN A 125 -8.11 -4.35 6.13
N TRP A 126 -9.30 -3.79 5.98
CA TRP A 126 -9.64 -2.87 4.90
C TRP A 126 -9.15 -1.46 5.23
N HIS A 127 -8.83 -0.70 4.18
CA HIS A 127 -8.47 0.70 4.27
C HIS A 127 -9.16 1.47 3.15
N SER A 128 -9.64 2.65 3.48
CA SER A 128 -10.22 3.58 2.51
C SER A 128 -9.10 4.33 1.82
N LEU A 129 -9.07 4.28 0.49
CA LEU A 129 -8.12 5.05 -0.30
C LEU A 129 -8.38 6.56 -0.12
N ARG A 130 -7.31 7.34 -0.18
CA ARG A 130 -7.36 8.80 -0.11
C ARG A 130 -6.70 9.43 -1.33
N SER A 131 -7.00 10.70 -1.56
CA SER A 131 -6.30 11.46 -2.60
C SER A 131 -4.82 11.62 -2.26
N ARG A 132 -3.99 11.86 -3.28
CA ARG A 132 -2.57 12.15 -3.10
C ARG A 132 -2.34 13.34 -2.17
N ALA A 133 -3.06 14.43 -2.40
CA ALA A 133 -2.93 15.66 -1.62
C ALA A 133 -3.28 15.45 -0.14
N GLU A 134 -4.31 14.65 0.17
CA GLU A 134 -4.65 14.32 1.56
C GLU A 134 -3.54 13.53 2.25
N CYS A 135 -2.94 12.55 1.56
CA CYS A 135 -1.83 11.78 2.10
C CYS A 135 -0.57 12.65 2.29
N ASP A 136 -0.19 13.43 1.29
CA ASP A 136 0.99 14.28 1.30
C ASP A 136 0.92 15.34 2.39
N ARG A 137 -0.28 15.86 2.69
CA ARG A 137 -0.50 16.84 3.77
C ARG A 137 -0.23 16.28 5.18
N VAL A 138 -0.41 14.98 5.39
CA VAL A 138 -0.38 14.38 6.74
C VAL A 138 0.72 13.35 6.95
N SER A 139 1.39 12.91 5.88
CA SER A 139 2.38 11.84 5.92
C SER A 139 3.65 12.25 5.17
N PRO A 140 4.75 12.53 5.88
CA PRO A 140 6.07 12.71 5.29
C PRO A 140 6.47 11.57 4.35
N ALA A 141 6.19 10.31 4.70
CA ALA A 141 6.49 9.17 3.84
C ALA A 141 5.75 9.20 2.49
N SER A 142 4.59 9.86 2.41
CA SER A 142 3.86 10.03 1.14
C SER A 142 4.61 10.96 0.18
N LEU A 143 5.30 11.98 0.70
CA LEU A 143 6.11 12.92 -0.08
C LEU A 143 7.34 12.23 -0.69
N GLU A 144 7.95 11.28 0.03
CA GLU A 144 9.15 10.54 -0.41
C GLU A 144 8.91 9.59 -1.59
N VAL A 145 7.66 9.42 -2.02
CA VAL A 145 7.27 8.47 -3.07
C VAL A 145 6.50 9.12 -4.21
N THR A 146 6.34 10.44 -4.16
CA THR A 146 5.63 11.22 -5.19
C THR A 146 6.54 11.52 -6.37
#